data_AF-A0A951TC14-F1
#
_entry.id   AF-A0A951TC14-F1
#
_cell.length_a   1.000
_cell.length_b   1.000
_cell.length_c   1.000
_cell.angle_alpha   90.00
_cell.angle_beta   90.00
_cell.angle_gamma   90.00
#
_symmetry.space_group_name_H-M   'P 1'
#
loop_
_entity.id
_entity.type
_entity.pdbx_description
1 polymer ?
#
loop_
_entity_poly.entity_id
_entity_poly.type
_entity_poly.pdbx_seq_one_letter_code
_entity_poly.pdbx_strand_id
1 'polypeptide(L)'
;MEEVIKNEITACLRPDYPLGKFLYLGMARKNGRKVCVAVAYKMNYCIKKLDQFLSEDTSLELDHISKIRVGELKACTKFKITKPYNKYYL
;
A
#
# COMPACT_ATOMS: atom_id res chain seq x y z
N MET A 1 10.66 -5.55 6.39
CA MET A 1 10.18 -4.88 5.17
C MET A 1 11.06 -5.29 4.03
N GLU A 2 10.49 -5.85 2.97
CA GLU A 2 11.23 -6.25 1.78
C GLU A 2 11.89 -5.02 1.11
N GLU A 3 13.02 -5.22 0.46
CA GLU A 3 13.84 -4.13 -0.10
C GLU A 3 13.10 -3.33 -1.18
N VAL A 4 12.32 -4.00 -2.02
CA VAL A 4 11.48 -3.35 -3.05
C VAL A 4 10.48 -2.36 -2.46
N ILE A 5 9.95 -2.66 -1.27
CA ILE A 5 9.02 -1.78 -0.56
C ILE A 5 9.77 -0.60 0.05
N LYS A 6 10.92 -0.86 0.68
CA LYS A 6 11.78 0.22 1.22
C LYS A 6 12.15 1.21 0.12
N ASN A 7 12.58 0.71 -1.04
CA ASN A 7 12.98 1.55 -2.17
C ASN A 7 11.83 2.42 -2.69
N GLU A 8 10.62 1.88 -2.78
CA GLU A 8 9.45 2.65 -3.20
C GLU A 8 9.03 3.69 -2.14
N ILE A 9 9.11 3.35 -0.85
CA ILE A 9 8.89 4.32 0.24
C ILE A 9 9.91 5.45 0.16
N THR A 10 11.20 5.14 0.05
CA THR A 10 12.27 6.14 -0.10
C THR A 10 12.02 7.03 -1.32
N ALA A 11 11.59 6.45 -2.45
CA ALA A 11 11.22 7.24 -3.62
C ALA A 11 10.05 8.20 -3.35
N CYS A 12 9.03 7.76 -2.60
CA CYS A 12 7.87 8.58 -2.19
C CYS A 12 8.21 9.72 -1.19
N LEU A 13 9.34 9.61 -0.49
CA LEU A 13 9.81 10.59 0.48
C LEU A 13 10.65 11.70 -0.16
N ARG A 14 11.09 11.54 -1.41
CA ARG A 14 11.84 12.59 -2.11
C ARG A 14 11.00 13.87 -2.25
N PRO A 15 11.58 15.07 -2.07
CA PRO A 15 10.85 16.33 -2.17
C PRO A 15 10.17 16.56 -3.53
N ASP A 16 10.78 16.03 -4.59
CA ASP A 16 10.33 16.14 -5.98
C ASP A 16 9.37 15.01 -6.40
N TYR A 17 8.88 14.20 -5.44
CA TYR A 17 7.99 13.10 -5.77
C TYR A 17 6.68 13.61 -6.40
N PRO A 18 6.32 13.17 -7.62
CA PRO A 18 5.17 13.72 -8.33
C PRO A 18 3.86 13.17 -7.76
N LEU A 19 3.30 13.86 -6.77
CA LEU A 19 1.98 13.57 -6.22
C LEU A 19 0.93 13.58 -7.33
N GLY A 20 -0.02 12.65 -7.28
CA GLY A 20 -1.03 12.50 -8.31
C GLY A 20 -0.57 11.76 -9.58
N LYS A 21 0.72 11.40 -9.72
CA LYS A 21 1.15 10.50 -10.81
C LYS A 21 0.71 9.06 -10.57
N PHE A 22 0.72 8.62 -9.31
CA PHE A 22 0.37 7.28 -8.90
C PHE A 22 -0.56 7.29 -7.67
N LEU A 23 -1.36 6.23 -7.57
CA LEU A 23 -2.13 5.84 -6.40
C LEU A 23 -1.61 4.50 -5.88
N TYR A 24 -1.57 4.37 -4.57
CA TYR A 24 -1.30 3.12 -3.87
C TYR A 24 -2.60 2.63 -3.24
N LEU A 25 -2.95 1.39 -3.53
CA LEU A 25 -4.13 0.72 -3.00
C LEU A 25 -3.68 -0.42 -2.09
N GLY A 26 -4.00 -0.32 -0.80
CA GLY A 26 -3.86 -1.39 0.17
C GLY A 26 -4.97 -2.40 -0.03
N MET A 27 -4.60 -3.61 -0.43
CA MET A 27 -5.52 -4.70 -0.71
C MET A 27 -5.46 -5.71 0.42
N ALA A 28 -6.64 -6.13 0.88
CA ALA A 28 -6.84 -7.18 1.85
C ALA A 28 -7.81 -8.23 1.29
N ARG A 29 -8.01 -9.33 2.02
CA ARG A 29 -9.10 -10.27 1.82
C ARG A 29 -10.05 -10.20 3.00
N LYS A 30 -11.35 -10.19 2.71
CA LYS A 30 -12.41 -10.30 3.71
C LYS A 30 -13.32 -11.44 3.28
N ASN A 31 -13.42 -12.49 4.09
CA ASN A 31 -14.24 -13.67 3.78
C ASN A 31 -13.95 -14.25 2.39
N GLY A 32 -12.66 -14.40 2.05
CA GLY A 32 -12.20 -14.95 0.76
C GLY A 32 -12.30 -13.99 -0.43
N ARG A 33 -12.87 -12.79 -0.28
CA ARG A 33 -12.98 -11.78 -1.35
C ARG A 33 -11.91 -10.71 -1.20
N LYS A 34 -11.32 -10.29 -2.32
CA LYS A 34 -10.36 -9.20 -2.34
C LYS A 34 -11.08 -7.85 -2.20
N VAL A 35 -10.60 -7.04 -1.27
CA VAL A 35 -11.13 -5.71 -0.96
C VAL A 35 -10.00 -4.68 -0.95
N CYS A 36 -10.29 -3.45 -1.37
CA CYS A 36 -9.40 -2.32 -1.20
C CYS A 36 -9.78 -1.61 0.11
N VAL A 37 -8.82 -1.46 1.03
CA VAL A 37 -9.06 -0.89 2.37
C VAL A 37 -8.30 0.42 2.60
N ALA A 38 -7.28 0.71 1.79
CA ALA A 38 -6.52 1.95 1.89
C ALA A 38 -6.20 2.48 0.49
N VAL A 39 -6.27 3.81 0.33
CA VAL A 39 -5.85 4.50 -0.90
C VAL A 39 -5.01 5.71 -0.51
N ALA A 40 -3.85 5.89 -1.13
CA ALA A 40 -2.98 7.04 -0.87
C ALA A 40 -2.08 7.40 -2.07
N TYR A 41 -1.58 8.63 -2.10
CA TYR A 41 -0.57 9.06 -3.08
C TYR A 41 0.87 8.68 -2.73
N LYS A 42 1.12 8.28 -1.47
CA LYS A 42 2.44 7.80 -1.01
C LYS A 42 2.30 6.42 -0.38
N MET A 43 3.24 5.53 -0.71
CA MET A 43 3.20 4.13 -0.27
C MET A 43 3.23 3.99 1.25
N ASN A 44 4.07 4.77 1.95
CA ASN A 44 4.16 4.73 3.40
C ASN A 44 2.84 5.07 4.09
N TYR A 45 2.10 6.06 3.58
CA TYR A 45 0.80 6.41 4.12
C TYR A 45 -0.26 5.33 3.82
N CYS A 46 -0.19 4.71 2.64
CA CYS A 46 -1.02 3.56 2.29
C CYS A 46 -0.80 2.39 3.26
N ILE A 47 0.46 2.06 3.57
CA ILE A 47 0.82 1.01 4.53
C ILE A 47 0.30 1.37 5.92
N LYS A 48 0.48 2.63 6.36
CA LYS A 48 -0.07 3.12 7.64
C LYS A 48 -1.56 2.86 7.79
N LYS A 49 -2.34 3.15 6.74
CA LYS A 49 -3.79 2.93 6.77
C LYS A 49 -4.17 1.46 6.67
N LEU A 50 -3.48 0.70 5.83
CA LEU A 50 -3.68 -0.75 5.70
C LEU A 50 -3.49 -1.46 7.05
N ASP A 51 -2.40 -1.15 7.76
CA ASP A 51 -2.09 -1.76 9.04
C ASP A 51 -3.06 -1.35 10.16
N GLN A 52 -3.56 -0.10 10.15
CA GLN A 52 -4.63 0.34 11.05
C GLN A 52 -5.88 -0.52 10.88
N PHE A 53 -6.34 -0.73 9.64
CA PHE A 53 -7.51 -1.57 9.38
C PHE A 53 -7.29 -3.04 9.75
N LEU A 54 -6.12 -3.60 9.44
CA LEU A 54 -5.78 -4.98 9.81
C LEU A 54 -5.69 -5.19 11.32
N SER A 55 -5.36 -4.15 12.08
CA SER A 55 -5.32 -4.20 13.55
C SER A 55 -6.70 -4.09 14.18
N GLU A 56 -7.62 -3.36 13.54
CA GLU A 56 -8.99 -3.12 14.05
C GLU A 56 -9.99 -4.20 13.64
N ASP A 57 -9.82 -4.84 12.47
CA ASP A 57 -10.72 -5.88 11.95
C ASP A 57 -9.94 -7.16 11.64
N THR A 58 -10.01 -8.13 12.56
CA THR A 58 -9.34 -9.44 12.44
C THR A 58 -9.92 -10.31 11.33
N SER A 59 -11.06 -9.94 10.72
CA SER A 59 -11.59 -10.61 9.53
C SER A 59 -10.87 -10.20 8.23
N LEU A 60 -10.00 -9.19 8.30
CA LEU A 60 -9.16 -8.77 7.19
C LEU A 60 -7.83 -9.50 7.19
N GLU A 61 -7.51 -10.11 6.07
CA GLU A 61 -6.20 -10.71 5.81
C GLU A 61 -5.42 -9.83 4.83
N LEU A 62 -4.16 -9.56 5.13
CA LEU A 62 -3.27 -8.81 4.25
C LEU A 62 -3.06 -9.55 2.90
N ASP A 63 -3.09 -8.83 1.76
CA ASP A 63 -2.81 -9.43 0.44
C ASP A 63 -1.61 -8.76 -0.27
N HIS A 64 -1.72 -7.49 -0.63
CA HIS A 64 -0.65 -6.74 -1.32
C HIS A 64 -0.98 -5.23 -1.39
N ILE A 65 -0.03 -4.42 -1.83
CA ILE A 65 -0.29 -3.05 -2.29
C ILE A 65 -0.19 -2.99 -3.81
N SER A 66 -1.16 -2.37 -4.47
CA SER A 66 -1.12 -2.07 -5.89
C SER A 66 -0.69 -0.62 -6.12
N LYS A 67 0.27 -0.39 -7.01
CA LYS A 67 0.59 0.93 -7.57
C LYS A 67 -0.07 1.08 -8.91
N ILE A 68 -0.88 2.12 -9.06
CA ILE A 68 -1.70 2.39 -10.24
C ILE A 68 -1.36 3.79 -10.72
N ARG A 69 -1.12 3.97 -12.02
CA ARG A 69 -1.01 5.31 -12.60
C ARG A 69 -2.40 5.95 -12.60
N VAL A 70 -2.51 7.21 -12.20
CA VAL A 70 -3.82 7.88 -12.18
C VAL A 70 -4.46 7.85 -13.57
N GLY A 71 -5.74 7.48 -13.62
CA GLY A 71 -6.50 7.27 -14.86
C GLY A 71 -6.49 5.82 -15.38
N GLU A 72 -5.60 4.95 -14.87
CA GLU A 72 -5.52 3.57 -15.30
C GLU A 72 -6.39 2.62 -14.47
N LEU A 73 -6.88 1.56 -15.10
CA LEU A 73 -7.68 0.50 -14.45
C LEU A 73 -6.83 -0.68 -13.95
N LYS A 74 -5.54 -0.74 -14.33
CA LYS A 74 -4.63 -1.85 -14.00
C LYS A 74 -3.44 -1.34 -13.20
N ALA A 75 -3.03 -2.15 -12.22
CA ALA A 75 -1.81 -1.89 -11.47
C ALA A 75 -0.57 -2.07 -12.36
N CYS A 76 0.32 -1.08 -12.36
CA CYS A 76 1.63 -1.19 -13.00
C CYS A 76 2.62 -1.98 -12.13
N THR A 77 2.38 -2.05 -10.82
CA THR A 77 3.22 -2.80 -9.89
C THR A 77 2.39 -3.32 -8.73
N LYS A 78 2.70 -4.53 -8.26
CA LYS A 78 2.11 -5.11 -7.05
C LYS A 78 3.23 -5.45 -6.06
N PHE A 79 3.13 -4.90 -4.86
CA PHE A 79 4.06 -5.13 -3.78
C PHE A 79 3.46 -6.18 -2.84
N LYS A 80 4.06 -7.38 -2.83
CA LYS A 80 3.67 -8.41 -1.87
C LYS A 80 4.13 -8.00 -0.49
N ILE A 81 3.19 -8.00 0.46
CA ILE A 81 3.47 -7.69 1.85
C ILE A 81 3.19 -8.96 2.66
N THR A 82 4.21 -9.43 3.36
CA THR A 82 4.15 -10.68 4.12
C THR A 82 3.66 -10.49 5.55
N LYS A 83 3.74 -9.26 6.07
CA LYS A 83 3.29 -8.89 7.41
C LYS A 83 3.02 -7.38 7.53
N PRO A 84 2.16 -6.95 8.46
CA PRO A 84 2.01 -5.54 8.82
C PRO A 84 3.35 -4.89 9.21
N TYR A 85 3.53 -3.63 8.83
CA TYR A 85 4.68 -2.80 9.10
C TYR A 85 4.38 -1.74 10.16
N ASN A 86 4.60 -2.05 11.43
CA ASN A 86 4.45 -1.09 12.56
C ASN A 86 5.43 0.12 12.53
N LYS A 87 6.23 0.29 11.47
CA LYS A 87 7.13 1.43 11.23
C LYS A 87 6.99 1.90 9.77
N TYR A 88 6.33 3.04 9.60
CA TYR A 88 5.96 3.60 8.27
C TYR A 88 6.91 4.69 7.78
N TYR A 89 7.69 5.26 8.69
CA TYR A 89 8.66 6.30 8.41
C TYR A 89 10.03 5.64 8.52
N LEU A 90 10.76 5.65 7.40
CA LEU A 90 12.16 5.24 7.34
C LEU A 90 13.03 6.35 7.92
#